data_AF-A0A1I0LGC1-F1
#
_entry.id   AF-A0A1I0LGC1-F1
#
_cell.length_a   1.000
_cell.length_b   1.000
_cell.length_c   1.000
_cell.angle_alpha   90.00
_cell.angle_beta   90.00
_cell.angle_gamma   90.00
#
_symmetry.space_group_name_H-M   'P 1'
#
loop_
_entity.id
_entity.type
_entity.pdbx_description
1 polymer ?
#
loop_
_entity_poly.entity_id
_entity_poly.type
_entity_poly.pdbx_seq_one_letter_code
_entity_poly.pdbx_strand_id
1 'polypeptide(L)'
;MVEASSVDRAVDHSEENEDGRIQEVSWLNIFGSKLVESVGRERILATPAHLVEEFPNGSVLLVLRPTAADFDSEEARVAQARAHVHLRPDLDFDTVLRTLRERSAALVPVEPRFHPDVAPFLSRLPDEFAISERQRKIAELNAFRPLEPEEWIPAALPSDVANPERVLTSYGDLSEGLVAALHTQVPSIMDETPESLTELDFYFWRENFPGRYTRELIDGHTAPALGAYLGGMLVRQLGGTWVPRQKLEESQVRIGKRVWLPFLRARRYMQSRQSLLDYSLTQFFREAERHQG
;
A
#
# COMPACT_ATOMS: atom_id res chain seq x y z
N MET A 1 -13.10 -1.15 -28.00
CA MET A 1 -12.95 0.29 -28.30
C MET A 1 -13.59 1.06 -27.17
N VAL A 2 -12.80 1.33 -26.13
CA VAL A 2 -13.15 2.18 -24.98
C VAL A 2 -11.86 2.92 -24.67
N GLU A 3 -11.91 4.24 -24.81
CA GLU A 3 -10.78 5.14 -24.60
C GLU A 3 -10.28 5.04 -23.16
N ALA A 4 -8.97 4.78 -23.03
CA ALA A 4 -8.24 4.96 -21.80
C ALA A 4 -8.09 6.46 -21.56
N SER A 5 -8.92 7.00 -20.68
CA SER A 5 -8.72 8.34 -20.15
C SER A 5 -7.54 8.31 -19.19
N SER A 6 -6.47 8.97 -19.62
CA SER A 6 -5.36 9.45 -18.79
C SER A 6 -5.90 10.10 -17.51
N VAL A 7 -5.40 9.66 -16.36
CA VAL A 7 -5.49 10.44 -15.12
C VAL A 7 -4.06 10.71 -14.68
N ASP A 8 -3.54 11.82 -15.20
CA ASP A 8 -2.47 12.57 -14.56
C ASP A 8 -2.87 12.83 -13.11
N ARG A 9 -2.17 12.21 -12.16
CA ARG A 9 -2.14 12.65 -10.77
C ARG A 9 -1.31 13.93 -10.69
N ALA A 10 -1.90 15.03 -11.15
CA ALA A 10 -1.55 16.33 -10.61
C ALA A 10 -2.10 16.36 -9.18
N VAL A 11 -1.21 16.43 -8.20
CA VAL A 11 -1.58 16.76 -6.83
C VAL A 11 -2.07 18.21 -6.88
N ASP A 12 -3.38 18.36 -6.99
CA ASP A 12 -4.06 19.63 -6.91
C ASP A 12 -4.08 20.09 -5.44
N HIS A 13 -3.07 20.87 -5.06
CA HIS A 13 -3.07 21.66 -3.83
C HIS A 13 -3.62 23.07 -4.10
N SER A 14 -4.62 23.22 -4.96
CA SER A 14 -5.41 24.45 -5.06
C SER A 14 -6.75 24.30 -4.34
N GLU A 15 -6.69 24.07 -3.02
CA GLU A 15 -7.76 24.63 -2.18
C GLU A 15 -7.62 26.15 -2.27
N GLU A 16 -8.49 26.78 -3.07
CA GLU A 16 -8.71 28.22 -3.03
C GLU A 16 -9.04 28.61 -1.58
N ASN A 17 -8.02 29.13 -0.88
CA ASN A 17 -8.09 29.57 0.51
C ASN A 17 -9.08 30.75 0.64
N GLU A 18 -10.35 30.46 0.87
CA GLU A 18 -11.39 31.47 1.15
C GLU A 18 -11.13 32.27 2.45
N ASP A 19 -10.25 31.79 3.35
CA ASP A 19 -10.02 32.42 4.66
C ASP A 19 -8.78 33.35 4.70
N GLY A 20 -8.01 33.47 3.61
CA GLY A 20 -6.88 34.42 3.52
C GLY A 20 -5.78 34.27 4.59
N ARG A 21 -5.73 33.12 5.28
CA ARG A 21 -4.78 32.82 6.37
C ARG A 21 -3.65 31.93 5.87
N ILE A 22 -2.44 32.23 6.32
CA ILE A 22 -1.27 31.37 6.14
C ILE A 22 -1.45 30.15 7.06
N GLN A 23 -1.64 28.97 6.48
CA GLN A 23 -1.82 27.71 7.20
C GLN A 23 -0.49 27.07 7.59
N GLU A 24 0.50 27.17 6.70
CA GLU A 24 1.85 26.69 6.93
C GLU A 24 2.88 27.54 6.21
N VAL A 25 4.13 27.46 6.69
CA VAL A 25 5.29 28.11 6.10
C VAL A 25 6.31 27.01 5.81
N SER A 26 6.70 26.86 4.55
CA SER A 26 7.69 25.90 4.06
C SER A 26 9.09 26.52 3.95
N TRP A 27 10.11 25.76 3.53
CA TRP A 27 11.46 26.29 3.29
C TRP A 27 11.47 27.47 2.30
N LEU A 28 10.68 27.35 1.23
CA LEU A 28 10.42 28.40 0.24
C LEU A 28 8.91 28.61 0.14
N ASN A 29 8.49 29.87 0.10
CA ASN A 29 7.08 30.26 -0.03
C ASN A 29 6.97 31.39 -1.04
N ILE A 30 5.89 31.39 -1.83
CA ILE A 30 5.52 32.50 -2.70
C ILE A 30 4.13 32.95 -2.27
N PHE A 31 4.05 34.14 -1.68
CA PHE A 31 2.78 34.74 -1.27
C PHE A 31 2.26 35.64 -2.39
N GLY A 32 1.08 35.32 -2.93
CA GLY A 32 0.43 36.15 -3.95
C GLY A 32 -0.03 37.50 -3.38
N SER A 33 -0.13 38.51 -4.23
CA SER A 33 -0.45 39.90 -3.84
C SER A 33 -1.68 40.04 -2.94
N LYS A 34 -2.77 39.32 -3.21
CA LYS A 34 -3.99 39.32 -2.36
C LYS A 34 -3.70 38.88 -0.92
N LEU A 35 -2.90 37.84 -0.74
CA LEU A 35 -2.51 37.33 0.57
C LEU A 35 -1.52 38.27 1.27
N VAL A 36 -0.67 38.94 0.48
CA VAL A 36 0.25 39.97 0.99
C VAL A 36 -0.52 41.17 1.54
N GLU A 37 -1.56 41.60 0.84
CA GLU A 37 -2.46 42.66 1.28
C GLU A 37 -3.25 42.26 2.53
N SER A 38 -3.77 41.03 2.61
CA SER A 38 -4.57 40.57 3.76
C SER A 38 -3.76 40.40 5.04
N VAL A 39 -2.55 39.86 4.96
CA VAL A 39 -1.64 39.66 6.11
C VAL A 39 -0.93 40.97 6.50
N GLY A 40 -0.77 41.87 5.52
CA GLY A 40 -0.06 43.13 5.65
C GLY A 40 1.34 43.05 5.03
N ARG A 41 1.57 43.87 3.99
CA ARG A 41 2.83 43.92 3.23
C ARG A 41 4.05 44.10 4.12
N GLU A 42 4.02 45.06 5.04
CA GLU A 42 5.14 45.32 5.96
C GLU A 42 5.46 44.11 6.84
N ARG A 43 4.44 43.37 7.31
CA ARG A 43 4.63 42.17 8.11
C ARG A 43 5.34 41.09 7.31
N ILE A 44 4.90 40.84 6.08
CA ILE A 44 5.55 39.84 5.22
C ILE A 44 6.99 40.23 4.90
N LEU A 45 7.25 41.49 4.54
CA LEU A 45 8.61 41.96 4.23
C LEU A 45 9.54 41.93 5.45
N ALA A 46 9.00 42.08 6.67
CA ALA A 46 9.75 41.98 7.92
C ALA A 46 9.90 40.53 8.45
N THR A 47 9.48 39.52 7.71
CA THR A 47 9.54 38.13 8.18
C THR A 47 10.99 37.69 8.42
N PRO A 48 11.31 37.08 9.58
CA PRO A 48 12.65 36.58 9.85
C PRO A 48 12.98 35.40 8.93
N ALA A 49 13.77 35.66 7.89
CA ALA A 49 14.15 34.68 6.87
C ALA A 49 15.52 35.00 6.25
N HIS A 50 16.07 34.06 5.50
CA HIS A 50 17.34 34.25 4.78
C HIS A 50 17.21 35.24 3.62
N LEU A 51 16.11 35.14 2.86
CA LEU A 51 15.78 36.03 1.76
C LEU A 51 14.29 36.37 1.77
N VAL A 52 14.00 37.66 1.58
CA VAL A 52 12.65 38.17 1.31
C VAL A 52 12.74 39.07 0.08
N GLU A 53 12.02 38.74 -0.98
CA GLU A 53 12.06 39.48 -2.24
C GLU A 53 10.64 39.80 -2.72
N GLU A 54 10.37 41.06 -3.03
CA GLU A 54 9.10 41.51 -3.58
C GLU A 54 9.17 41.62 -5.10
N PHE A 55 8.17 41.05 -5.77
CA PHE A 55 8.04 41.10 -7.22
C PHE A 55 7.21 42.31 -7.67
N PRO A 56 7.36 42.76 -8.94
CA PRO A 56 6.60 43.90 -9.47
C PRO A 56 5.07 43.76 -9.43
N ASN A 57 4.57 42.52 -9.38
CA ASN A 57 3.13 42.23 -9.29
C ASN A 57 2.59 42.25 -7.85
N GLY A 58 3.41 42.63 -6.86
CA GLY A 58 3.05 42.69 -5.44
C GLY A 58 3.11 41.33 -4.71
N SER A 59 3.58 40.27 -5.38
CA SER A 59 3.83 38.98 -4.71
C SER A 59 5.18 38.99 -3.98
N VAL A 60 5.36 38.17 -2.96
CA VAL A 60 6.60 38.09 -2.18
C VAL A 60 7.13 36.66 -2.13
N LEU A 61 8.42 36.50 -2.46
CA LEU A 61 9.21 35.30 -2.23
C LEU A 61 9.80 35.34 -0.81
N LEU A 62 9.66 34.25 -0.08
CA LEU A 62 10.25 34.05 1.25
C LEU A 62 11.06 32.75 1.25
N VAL A 63 12.36 32.85 1.57
CA VAL A 63 13.25 31.68 1.72
C VAL A 63 13.83 31.68 3.14
N LEU A 64 13.50 30.66 3.93
CA LEU A 64 13.84 30.62 5.36
C LEU A 64 15.32 30.36 5.64
N ARG A 65 15.96 29.52 4.82
CA ARG A 65 17.33 29.02 5.01
C ARG A 65 18.08 28.99 3.67
N PRO A 66 19.41 29.11 3.65
CA PRO A 66 20.19 29.09 2.40
C PRO A 66 20.05 27.80 1.58
N THR A 67 19.77 26.68 2.24
CA THR A 67 19.61 25.37 1.60
C THR A 67 18.38 24.65 2.16
N ALA A 68 17.79 23.76 1.35
CA ALA A 68 16.74 22.84 1.79
C ALA A 68 17.31 21.52 2.33
N ALA A 69 18.63 21.29 2.18
CA ALA A 69 19.25 20.01 2.53
C ALA A 69 19.30 19.75 4.06
N ASP A 70 19.24 20.80 4.88
CA ASP A 70 19.24 20.73 6.34
C ASP A 70 17.84 20.94 6.94
N PHE A 71 16.78 20.60 6.19
CA PHE A 71 15.39 20.89 6.58
C PHE A 71 14.97 20.29 7.93
N ASP A 72 15.64 19.23 8.37
CA ASP A 72 15.38 18.54 9.63
C ASP A 72 16.24 19.03 10.79
N SER A 73 17.19 19.93 10.54
CA SER A 73 18.05 20.54 11.57
C SER A 73 17.25 21.41 12.55
N GLU A 74 17.78 21.52 13.76
CA GLU A 74 17.19 22.35 14.81
C GLU A 74 17.12 23.82 14.37
N GLU A 75 18.16 24.32 13.73
CA GLU A 75 18.21 25.69 13.21
C GLU A 75 17.15 25.94 12.13
N ALA A 76 16.92 24.98 11.23
CA ALA A 76 15.88 25.10 10.20
C ALA A 76 14.48 25.11 10.83
N ARG A 77 14.23 24.26 11.83
CA ARG A 77 12.93 24.16 12.53
C ARG A 77 12.64 25.41 13.37
N VAL A 78 13.65 25.97 14.03
CA VAL A 78 13.54 27.25 14.74
C VAL A 78 13.27 28.40 13.77
N ALA A 79 13.99 28.47 12.64
CA ALA A 79 13.75 29.50 11.62
C ALA A 79 12.32 29.42 11.06
N GLN A 80 11.84 28.22 10.77
CA GLN A 80 10.47 27.97 10.31
C GLN A 80 9.43 28.36 11.36
N ALA A 81 9.61 27.97 12.62
CA ALA A 81 8.70 28.34 13.70
C ALA A 81 8.65 29.86 13.90
N ARG A 82 9.80 30.56 13.85
CA ARG A 82 9.87 32.03 13.97
C ARG A 82 9.12 32.73 12.85
N ALA A 83 9.34 32.32 11.60
CA ALA A 83 8.62 32.88 10.46
C ALA A 83 7.12 32.62 10.55
N HIS A 84 6.71 31.42 10.95
CA HIS A 84 5.30 31.06 11.08
C HIS A 84 4.59 31.90 12.15
N VAL A 85 5.14 32.02 13.36
CA VAL A 85 4.53 32.83 14.43
C VAL A 85 4.56 34.34 14.10
N HIS A 86 5.57 34.82 13.38
CA HIS A 86 5.60 36.22 12.91
C HIS A 86 4.42 36.54 11.96
N LEU A 87 4.14 35.61 11.04
CA LEU A 87 3.04 35.71 10.08
C LEU A 87 1.67 35.40 10.70
N ARG A 88 1.65 34.56 11.74
CA ARG A 88 0.45 34.13 12.49
C ARG A 88 0.67 34.34 14.00
N PRO A 89 0.46 35.57 14.50
CA PRO A 89 0.74 35.92 15.89
C PRO A 89 -0.21 35.26 16.90
N ASP A 90 -1.29 34.63 16.42
CA ASP A 90 -2.19 33.80 17.21
C ASP A 90 -1.60 32.44 17.60
N LEU A 91 -0.50 32.02 16.98
CA LEU A 91 0.18 30.76 17.26
C LEU A 91 1.22 30.90 18.38
N ASP A 92 1.35 29.84 19.17
CA ASP A 92 2.40 29.70 20.19
C ASP A 92 3.68 29.10 19.59
N PHE A 93 4.83 29.74 19.84
CA PHE A 93 6.12 29.34 19.27
C PHE A 93 6.53 27.93 19.69
N ASP A 94 6.43 27.61 20.99
CA ASP A 94 6.87 26.31 21.51
C ASP A 94 6.02 25.16 20.97
N THR A 95 4.71 25.39 20.83
CA THR A 95 3.78 24.44 20.22
C THR A 95 4.07 24.20 18.74
N VAL A 96 4.32 25.27 17.97
CA VAL A 96 4.70 25.15 16.55
C VAL A 96 6.03 24.41 16.43
N LEU A 97 7.06 24.79 17.19
CA LEU A 97 8.38 24.16 17.15
C LEU A 97 8.32 22.68 17.53
N ARG A 98 7.58 22.31 18.58
CA ARG A 98 7.36 20.90 18.95
C ARG A 98 6.75 20.11 17.81
N THR A 99 5.70 20.64 17.18
CA THR A 99 5.02 19.97 16.06
C THR A 99 5.95 19.78 14.86
N LEU A 100 6.77 20.79 14.54
CA LEU A 100 7.76 20.71 13.48
C LEU A 100 8.85 19.68 13.77
N ARG A 101 9.31 19.57 15.03
CA ARG A 101 10.26 18.54 15.47
C ARG A 101 9.68 17.13 15.37
N GLU A 102 8.43 16.94 15.79
CA GLU A 102 7.72 15.65 15.66
C GLU A 102 7.60 15.22 14.19
N ARG A 103 7.27 16.16 13.28
CA ARG A 103 7.26 15.91 11.83
C ARG A 103 8.64 15.51 11.30
N SER A 104 9.71 16.19 11.73
CA SER A 104 11.09 15.79 11.40
C SER A 104 11.42 14.38 11.88
N ALA A 105 11.10 14.07 13.15
CA ALA A 105 11.37 12.76 13.73
C ALA A 105 10.64 11.64 12.96
N ALA A 106 9.44 11.91 12.46
CA ALA A 106 8.69 10.97 11.63
C ALA A 106 9.31 10.71 10.24
N LEU A 107 10.22 11.57 9.77
CA LEU A 107 10.91 11.44 8.49
C LEU A 107 12.29 10.78 8.59
N VAL A 108 12.76 10.50 9.82
CA VAL A 108 14.03 9.80 10.05
C VAL A 108 14.00 8.45 9.31
N PRO A 109 14.98 8.16 8.43
CA PRO A 109 15.00 6.93 7.66
C PRO A 109 14.95 5.68 8.54
N VAL A 110 14.06 4.76 8.22
CA VAL A 110 13.95 3.44 8.84
C VAL A 110 14.38 2.40 7.82
N GLU A 111 15.39 1.59 8.19
CA GLU A 111 15.88 0.51 7.33
C GLU A 111 14.81 -0.59 7.16
N PRO A 112 14.42 -0.96 5.92
CA PRO A 112 13.52 -2.07 5.67
C PRO A 112 14.10 -3.42 6.13
N ARG A 113 13.39 -4.12 7.01
CA ARG A 113 13.75 -5.44 7.59
C ARG A 113 12.52 -6.34 7.67
N PHE A 114 11.85 -6.48 6.54
CA PHE A 114 10.60 -7.23 6.43
C PHE A 114 10.79 -8.73 6.65
N HIS A 115 9.73 -9.41 7.11
CA HIS A 115 9.75 -10.85 7.31
C HIS A 115 10.01 -11.58 5.97
N PRO A 116 10.94 -12.56 5.90
CA PRO A 116 11.44 -13.11 4.65
C PRO A 116 10.33 -13.72 3.78
N ASP A 117 9.36 -14.40 4.39
CA ASP A 117 8.26 -15.08 3.70
C ASP A 117 7.34 -14.12 2.93
N VAL A 118 7.25 -12.86 3.34
CA VAL A 118 6.42 -11.82 2.71
C VAL A 118 7.25 -10.64 2.19
N ALA A 119 8.58 -10.68 2.31
CA ALA A 119 9.46 -9.56 1.97
C ALA A 119 9.30 -9.05 0.52
N PRO A 120 9.16 -9.91 -0.52
CA PRO A 120 8.97 -9.42 -1.90
C PRO A 120 7.66 -8.66 -2.12
N PHE A 121 6.64 -8.95 -1.31
CA PHE A 121 5.37 -8.23 -1.33
C PHE A 121 5.50 -6.92 -0.53
N LEU A 122 5.99 -7.00 0.71
CA LEU A 122 6.10 -5.84 1.60
C LEU A 122 7.10 -4.79 1.09
N SER A 123 8.12 -5.17 0.32
CA SER A 123 9.09 -4.23 -0.26
C SER A 123 8.49 -3.23 -1.23
N ARG A 124 7.31 -3.51 -1.78
CA ARG A 124 6.62 -2.64 -2.76
C ARG A 124 5.65 -1.66 -2.12
N LEU A 125 5.21 -1.93 -0.89
CA LEU A 125 4.22 -1.12 -0.20
C LEU A 125 4.71 0.30 0.18
N PRO A 126 5.98 0.51 0.59
CA PRO A 126 6.48 1.83 0.98
C PRO A 126 6.24 2.93 -0.06
N ASP A 127 6.27 2.60 -1.34
CA ASP A 127 6.09 3.56 -2.43
C ASP A 127 4.63 3.97 -2.65
N GLU A 128 3.67 3.18 -2.14
CA GLU A 128 2.24 3.49 -2.19
C GLU A 128 1.79 4.45 -1.07
N PHE A 129 2.65 4.71 -0.08
CA PHE A 129 2.36 5.66 1.01
C PHE A 129 2.92 7.05 0.71
N ALA A 130 2.25 8.07 1.24
CA ALA A 130 2.77 9.44 1.23
C ALA A 130 4.17 9.48 1.87
N ILE A 131 5.06 10.32 1.33
CA ILE A 131 6.45 10.44 1.80
C ILE A 131 6.51 10.72 3.31
N SER A 132 5.57 11.53 3.82
CA SER A 132 5.43 11.86 5.24
C SER A 132 5.07 10.68 6.15
N GLU A 133 4.48 9.62 5.59
CA GLU A 133 4.05 8.44 6.34
C GLU A 133 4.95 7.23 6.11
N ARG A 134 5.79 7.28 5.07
CA ARG A 134 6.57 6.15 4.58
C ARG A 134 7.43 5.52 5.67
N GLN A 135 8.18 6.30 6.45
CA GLN A 135 9.08 5.76 7.48
C GLN A 135 8.32 5.08 8.62
N ARG A 136 7.22 5.70 9.06
CA ARG A 136 6.31 5.09 10.04
C ARG A 136 5.74 3.77 9.51
N LYS A 137 5.32 3.73 8.24
CA LYS A 137 4.79 2.52 7.60
C LYS A 137 5.85 1.43 7.44
N ILE A 138 7.08 1.77 7.09
CA ILE A 138 8.20 0.81 7.10
C ILE A 138 8.40 0.24 8.51
N ALA A 139 8.36 1.07 9.56
CA ALA A 139 8.48 0.60 10.94
C ALA A 139 7.34 -0.36 11.34
N GLU A 140 6.09 -0.05 10.97
CA GLU A 140 4.92 -0.93 11.16
C GLU A 140 5.12 -2.28 10.44
N LEU A 141 5.54 -2.25 9.17
CA LEU A 141 5.79 -3.45 8.37
C LEU A 141 7.00 -4.26 8.87
N ASN A 142 8.00 -3.61 9.45
CA ASN A 142 9.13 -4.28 10.10
C ASN A 142 8.69 -5.03 11.37
N ALA A 143 7.73 -4.48 12.12
CA ALA A 143 7.16 -5.10 13.30
C ALA A 143 6.16 -6.21 12.96
N PHE A 144 5.55 -6.16 11.78
CA PHE A 144 4.63 -7.18 11.30
C PHE A 144 5.30 -8.57 11.24
N ARG A 145 4.60 -9.56 11.78
CA ARG A 145 4.99 -10.97 11.75
C ARG A 145 3.78 -11.74 11.23
N PRO A 146 3.84 -12.27 9.99
CA PRO A 146 2.72 -13.03 9.46
C PRO A 146 2.61 -14.34 10.25
N LEU A 147 1.38 -14.72 10.60
CA LEU A 147 1.12 -16.00 11.27
C LEU A 147 1.37 -17.14 10.28
N GLU A 148 1.86 -18.28 10.77
CA GLU A 148 1.97 -19.46 9.92
C GLU A 148 0.59 -19.83 9.34
N PRO A 149 0.50 -20.16 8.04
CA PRO A 149 -0.77 -20.55 7.45
C PRO A 149 -1.40 -21.74 8.19
N GLU A 150 -2.63 -21.58 8.65
CA GLU A 150 -3.39 -22.63 9.32
C GLU A 150 -4.22 -23.46 8.33
N GLU A 151 -4.27 -23.05 7.06
CA GLU A 151 -5.08 -23.69 6.02
C GLU A 151 -4.41 -24.97 5.49
N TRP A 152 -4.00 -25.87 6.39
CA TRP A 152 -3.52 -27.21 6.07
C TRP A 152 -3.95 -28.26 7.11
N ILE A 153 -4.00 -29.52 6.70
CA ILE A 153 -4.28 -30.69 7.55
C ILE A 153 -3.22 -31.79 7.35
N PRO A 154 -2.97 -32.66 8.35
CA PRO A 154 -1.88 -33.64 8.31
C PRO A 154 -2.16 -34.85 7.40
N ALA A 155 -3.39 -35.09 7.00
CA ALA A 155 -3.75 -36.20 6.12
C ALA A 155 -4.92 -35.79 5.23
N ALA A 156 -4.88 -36.22 3.97
CA ALA A 156 -5.94 -35.92 3.01
C ALA A 156 -7.20 -36.68 3.39
N LEU A 157 -8.33 -36.00 3.33
CA LEU A 157 -9.63 -36.66 3.38
C LEU A 157 -9.96 -37.17 1.98
N PRO A 158 -10.45 -38.42 1.81
CA PRO A 158 -10.72 -38.98 0.49
C PRO A 158 -11.78 -38.15 -0.23
N SER A 159 -11.60 -37.92 -1.53
CA SER A 159 -12.56 -37.20 -2.36
C SER A 159 -13.99 -37.70 -2.14
N ASP A 160 -14.93 -36.77 -1.90
CA ASP A 160 -16.36 -37.04 -1.70
C ASP A 160 -17.21 -36.61 -2.90
N VAL A 161 -16.57 -36.28 -4.02
CA VAL A 161 -17.24 -35.93 -5.27
C VAL A 161 -17.38 -37.15 -6.18
N ALA A 162 -18.55 -37.29 -6.81
CA ALA A 162 -18.84 -38.43 -7.69
C ALA A 162 -17.98 -38.46 -8.97
N ASN A 163 -17.58 -37.30 -9.48
CA ASN A 163 -16.71 -37.18 -10.66
C ASN A 163 -15.61 -36.14 -10.40
N PRO A 164 -14.45 -36.57 -9.88
CA PRO A 164 -13.31 -35.69 -9.63
C PRO A 164 -12.83 -34.96 -10.89
N GLU A 165 -12.74 -35.64 -12.03
CA GLU A 165 -12.21 -35.06 -13.28
C GLU A 165 -13.01 -33.84 -13.72
N ARG A 166 -14.35 -33.93 -13.68
CA ARG A 166 -15.23 -32.81 -14.02
C ARG A 166 -15.03 -31.60 -13.09
N VAL A 167 -14.80 -31.85 -11.80
CA VAL A 167 -14.54 -30.79 -10.82
C VAL A 167 -13.19 -30.13 -11.09
N LEU A 168 -12.17 -30.91 -11.46
CA LEU A 168 -10.86 -30.35 -11.83
C LEU A 168 -10.93 -29.50 -13.09
N THR A 169 -11.74 -29.87 -14.09
CA THR A 169 -12.02 -29.00 -15.26
C THR A 169 -12.62 -27.68 -14.81
N SER A 170 -13.62 -27.70 -13.92
CA SER A 170 -14.21 -26.47 -13.37
C SER A 170 -13.19 -25.59 -12.62
N TYR A 171 -12.21 -26.18 -11.93
CA TYR A 171 -11.14 -25.39 -11.30
C TYR A 171 -10.21 -24.78 -12.35
N GLY A 172 -9.93 -25.50 -13.44
CA GLY A 172 -9.26 -24.95 -14.62
C GLY A 172 -9.99 -23.72 -15.15
N ASP A 173 -11.29 -23.81 -15.41
CA ASP A 173 -12.11 -22.71 -15.93
C ASP A 173 -12.10 -21.49 -14.99
N LEU A 174 -12.16 -21.72 -13.67
CA LEU A 174 -12.07 -20.65 -12.66
C LEU A 174 -10.70 -19.95 -12.67
N SER A 175 -9.63 -20.73 -12.77
CA SER A 175 -8.25 -20.21 -12.86
C SER A 175 -8.05 -19.40 -14.14
N GLU A 176 -8.52 -19.92 -15.29
CA GLU A 176 -8.48 -19.22 -16.57
C GLU A 176 -9.30 -17.93 -16.54
N GLY A 177 -10.46 -17.94 -15.88
CA GLY A 177 -11.26 -16.75 -15.66
C GLY A 177 -10.53 -15.65 -14.88
N LEU A 178 -9.74 -16.01 -13.87
CA LEU A 178 -8.90 -15.06 -13.13
C LEU A 178 -7.82 -14.45 -14.04
N VAL A 179 -7.11 -15.30 -14.79
CA VAL A 179 -6.08 -14.87 -15.74
C VAL A 179 -6.67 -13.93 -16.78
N ALA A 180 -7.80 -14.30 -17.39
CA ALA A 180 -8.49 -13.46 -18.37
C ALA A 180 -8.88 -12.10 -17.77
N ALA A 181 -9.34 -12.05 -16.52
CA ALA A 181 -9.73 -10.82 -15.86
C ALA A 181 -8.55 -9.91 -15.48
N LEU A 182 -7.39 -10.47 -15.14
CA LEU A 182 -6.28 -9.74 -14.53
C LEU A 182 -5.00 -9.65 -15.36
N HIS A 183 -4.87 -10.36 -16.48
CA HIS A 183 -3.62 -10.38 -17.28
C HIS A 183 -3.16 -9.00 -17.78
N THR A 184 -4.07 -8.01 -17.87
CA THR A 184 -3.67 -6.64 -18.26
C THR A 184 -3.04 -5.88 -17.09
N GLN A 185 -3.54 -6.10 -15.87
CA GLN A 185 -3.11 -5.41 -14.65
C GLN A 185 -1.96 -6.14 -13.95
N VAL A 186 -1.93 -7.46 -14.07
CA VAL A 186 -0.93 -8.38 -13.54
C VAL A 186 -0.50 -9.32 -14.67
N PRO A 187 0.38 -8.88 -15.60
CA PRO A 187 0.77 -9.70 -16.74
C PRO A 187 1.44 -11.02 -16.38
N SER A 188 2.20 -11.03 -15.28
CA SER A 188 2.88 -12.23 -14.76
C SER A 188 1.92 -13.35 -14.37
N ILE A 189 0.61 -13.09 -14.22
CA ILE A 189 -0.38 -14.12 -13.88
C ILE A 189 -0.41 -15.24 -14.94
N MET A 190 -0.03 -14.95 -16.18
CA MET A 190 0.07 -15.93 -17.27
C MET A 190 1.29 -16.85 -17.15
N ASP A 191 2.36 -16.40 -16.47
CA ASP A 191 3.59 -17.16 -16.32
C ASP A 191 3.48 -18.21 -15.19
N GLU A 192 2.51 -18.04 -14.29
CA GLU A 192 2.21 -18.94 -13.18
C GLU A 192 3.42 -19.26 -12.29
N THR A 193 4.27 -18.27 -12.06
CA THR A 193 5.46 -18.38 -11.21
C THR A 193 5.16 -17.90 -9.79
N PRO A 194 5.99 -18.25 -8.77
CA PRO A 194 5.83 -17.71 -7.42
C PRO A 194 5.74 -16.17 -7.36
N GLU A 195 6.42 -15.49 -8.28
CA GLU A 195 6.36 -14.03 -8.42
C GLU A 195 4.95 -13.55 -8.81
N SER A 196 4.21 -14.31 -9.63
CA SER A 196 2.82 -14.00 -9.99
C SER A 196 1.91 -13.86 -8.78
N LEU A 197 2.12 -14.66 -7.72
CA LEU A 197 1.39 -14.52 -6.45
C LEU A 197 1.75 -13.25 -5.70
N THR A 198 3.02 -12.84 -5.76
CA THR A 198 3.48 -11.59 -5.15
C THR A 198 2.88 -10.38 -5.85
N GLU A 199 2.79 -10.43 -7.17
CA GLU A 199 2.13 -9.38 -7.97
C GLU A 199 0.63 -9.32 -7.69
N LEU A 200 -0.04 -10.47 -7.50
CA LEU A 200 -1.45 -10.51 -7.09
C LEU A 200 -1.64 -9.93 -5.68
N ASP A 201 -0.82 -10.32 -4.71
CA ASP A 201 -0.81 -9.76 -3.35
C ASP A 201 -0.71 -8.23 -3.39
N PHE A 202 0.24 -7.71 -4.18
CA PHE A 202 0.41 -6.27 -4.38
C PHE A 202 -0.79 -5.60 -5.06
N TYR A 203 -1.27 -6.16 -6.16
CA TYR A 203 -2.39 -5.62 -6.93
C TYR A 203 -3.65 -5.48 -6.06
N PHE A 204 -4.08 -6.56 -5.40
CA PHE A 204 -5.30 -6.53 -4.59
C PHE A 204 -5.18 -5.58 -3.39
N TRP A 205 -3.99 -5.48 -2.80
CA TRP A 205 -3.74 -4.56 -1.69
C TRP A 205 -3.78 -3.10 -2.14
N ARG A 206 -3.12 -2.78 -3.27
CA ARG A 206 -3.08 -1.43 -3.83
C ARG A 206 -4.48 -0.95 -4.21
N GLU A 207 -5.27 -1.82 -4.83
CA GLU A 207 -6.64 -1.50 -5.22
C GLU A 207 -7.63 -1.51 -4.05
N ASN A 208 -7.21 -1.88 -2.82
CA ASN A 208 -8.11 -2.09 -1.69
C ASN A 208 -9.34 -2.94 -2.09
N PHE A 209 -9.10 -4.02 -2.84
CA PHE A 209 -10.17 -4.74 -3.54
C PHE A 209 -11.29 -5.23 -2.60
N PRO A 210 -11.01 -5.84 -1.42
CA PRO A 210 -12.05 -6.26 -0.49
C PRO A 210 -12.92 -5.09 0.04
N GLY A 211 -12.39 -3.87 0.06
CA GLY A 211 -13.12 -2.68 0.49
C GLY A 211 -13.91 -2.00 -0.62
N ARG A 212 -13.62 -2.29 -1.90
CA ARG A 212 -14.28 -1.68 -3.06
C ARG A 212 -15.44 -2.51 -3.63
N TYR A 213 -15.41 -3.83 -3.47
CA TYR A 213 -16.37 -4.74 -4.08
C TYR A 213 -17.28 -5.41 -3.06
N THR A 214 -18.48 -5.82 -3.49
CA THR A 214 -19.47 -6.47 -2.62
C THR A 214 -19.02 -7.88 -2.23
N ARG A 215 -19.46 -8.34 -1.05
CA ARG A 215 -19.20 -9.72 -0.60
C ARG A 215 -19.73 -10.77 -1.58
N GLU A 216 -20.90 -10.55 -2.16
CA GLU A 216 -21.48 -11.46 -3.14
C GLU A 216 -20.59 -11.66 -4.38
N LEU A 217 -20.00 -10.57 -4.90
CA LEU A 217 -19.05 -10.66 -6.02
C LEU A 217 -17.78 -11.40 -5.61
N ILE A 218 -17.22 -11.02 -4.46
CA ILE A 218 -15.97 -11.60 -3.95
C ILE A 218 -16.13 -13.10 -3.68
N ASP A 219 -17.14 -13.46 -2.90
CA ASP A 219 -17.36 -14.84 -2.45
C ASP A 219 -17.88 -15.73 -3.59
N GLY A 220 -18.62 -15.17 -4.56
CA GLY A 220 -19.15 -15.91 -5.70
C GLY A 220 -18.16 -16.10 -6.86
N HIS A 221 -17.20 -15.18 -7.03
CA HIS A 221 -16.35 -15.16 -8.23
C HIS A 221 -14.86 -15.05 -7.91
N THR A 222 -14.44 -13.95 -7.26
CA THR A 222 -13.01 -13.63 -7.09
C THR A 222 -12.28 -14.62 -6.18
N ALA A 223 -12.82 -14.91 -4.99
CA ALA A 223 -12.19 -15.84 -4.05
C ALA A 223 -12.15 -17.28 -4.59
N PRO A 224 -13.23 -17.83 -5.21
CA PRO A 224 -13.15 -19.10 -5.91
C PRO A 224 -12.07 -19.15 -7.00
N ALA A 225 -12.01 -18.12 -7.86
CA ALA A 225 -11.04 -18.05 -8.95
C ALA A 225 -9.59 -18.00 -8.43
N LEU A 226 -9.34 -17.25 -7.36
CA LEU A 226 -8.04 -17.21 -6.68
C LEU A 226 -7.67 -18.54 -6.02
N GLY A 227 -8.63 -19.21 -5.37
CA GLY A 227 -8.40 -20.52 -4.78
C GLY A 227 -8.03 -21.57 -5.82
N ALA A 228 -8.69 -21.52 -6.98
CA ALA A 228 -8.38 -22.39 -8.11
C ALA A 228 -6.99 -22.11 -8.69
N TYR A 229 -6.66 -20.84 -8.92
CA TYR A 229 -5.34 -20.42 -9.41
C TYR A 229 -4.21 -20.82 -8.45
N LEU A 230 -4.36 -20.51 -7.16
CA LEU A 230 -3.40 -20.85 -6.12
C LEU A 230 -3.18 -22.37 -6.02
N GLY A 231 -4.25 -23.16 -6.01
CA GLY A 231 -4.12 -24.61 -5.98
C GLY A 231 -3.54 -25.18 -7.28
N GLY A 232 -3.84 -24.57 -8.43
CA GLY A 232 -3.21 -24.89 -9.71
C GLY A 232 -1.69 -24.68 -9.67
N MET A 233 -1.23 -23.57 -9.09
CA MET A 233 0.18 -23.30 -8.87
C MET A 233 0.83 -24.32 -7.93
N LEU A 234 0.18 -24.68 -6.82
CA LEU A 234 0.66 -25.73 -5.93
C LEU A 234 0.85 -27.08 -6.65
N VAL A 235 -0.05 -27.42 -7.57
CA VAL A 235 0.08 -28.65 -8.38
C VAL A 235 1.21 -28.53 -9.40
N ARG A 236 1.26 -27.44 -10.17
CA ARG A 236 2.19 -27.29 -11.29
C ARG A 236 3.63 -27.00 -10.86
N GLN A 237 3.81 -26.16 -9.83
CA GLN A 237 5.13 -25.74 -9.36
C GLN A 237 5.70 -26.66 -8.28
N LEU A 238 4.85 -27.23 -7.41
CA LEU A 238 5.31 -28.05 -6.27
C LEU A 238 5.01 -29.55 -6.43
N GLY A 239 4.45 -29.97 -7.58
CA GLY A 239 4.09 -31.38 -7.83
C GLY A 239 2.94 -31.88 -6.95
N GLY A 240 2.10 -30.97 -6.46
CA GLY A 240 0.94 -31.30 -5.64
C GLY A 240 -0.09 -32.18 -6.35
N THR A 241 -0.98 -32.81 -5.59
CA THR A 241 -2.13 -33.56 -6.15
C THR A 241 -3.44 -33.02 -5.61
N TRP A 242 -4.36 -32.66 -6.50
CA TRP A 242 -5.72 -32.26 -6.11
C TRP A 242 -6.49 -33.41 -5.48
N VAL A 243 -7.24 -33.08 -4.42
CA VAL A 243 -8.28 -33.92 -3.82
C VAL A 243 -9.54 -33.06 -3.72
N PRO A 244 -10.41 -33.06 -4.76
CA PRO A 244 -11.60 -32.21 -4.81
C PRO A 244 -12.62 -32.64 -3.76
N ARG A 245 -13.37 -31.65 -3.25
CA ARG A 245 -14.43 -31.84 -2.26
C ARG A 245 -15.74 -31.20 -2.70
N GLN A 246 -16.87 -31.68 -2.17
CA GLN A 246 -18.20 -31.11 -2.43
C GLN A 246 -18.27 -29.65 -1.97
N LYS A 247 -17.70 -29.34 -0.80
CA LYS A 247 -17.55 -27.97 -0.32
C LYS A 247 -16.23 -27.41 -0.84
N LEU A 248 -16.31 -26.27 -1.52
CA LEU A 248 -15.16 -25.70 -2.23
C LEU A 248 -13.99 -25.40 -1.29
N GLU A 249 -14.26 -24.81 -0.12
CA GLU A 249 -13.21 -24.47 0.86
C GLU A 249 -12.57 -25.68 1.53
N GLU A 250 -13.17 -26.86 1.40
CA GLU A 250 -12.59 -28.12 1.88
C GLU A 250 -11.73 -28.80 0.81
N SER A 251 -11.72 -28.30 -0.43
CA SER A 251 -10.89 -28.84 -1.51
C SER A 251 -9.40 -28.68 -1.23
N GLN A 252 -8.66 -29.74 -1.55
CA GLN A 252 -7.34 -30.01 -1.00
C GLN A 252 -6.28 -30.14 -2.09
N VAL A 253 -5.06 -29.68 -1.81
CA VAL A 253 -3.87 -30.01 -2.58
C VAL A 253 -2.86 -30.69 -1.67
N ARG A 254 -2.56 -31.96 -1.94
CA ARG A 254 -1.58 -32.74 -1.17
C ARG A 254 -0.17 -32.44 -1.67
N ILE A 255 0.71 -31.98 -0.79
CA ILE A 255 2.14 -31.74 -1.04
C ILE A 255 2.93 -32.39 0.10
N GLY A 256 3.85 -33.29 -0.22
CA GLY A 256 4.58 -34.07 0.77
C GLY A 256 3.64 -34.79 1.75
N LYS A 257 3.80 -34.50 3.05
CA LYS A 257 2.97 -35.04 4.14
C LYS A 257 1.81 -34.11 4.55
N ARG A 258 1.70 -32.92 3.94
CA ARG A 258 0.66 -31.94 4.28
C ARG A 258 -0.36 -31.83 3.17
N VAL A 259 -1.52 -31.31 3.55
CA VAL A 259 -2.61 -31.06 2.64
C VAL A 259 -3.08 -29.64 2.81
N TRP A 260 -3.02 -28.87 1.74
CA TRP A 260 -3.25 -27.44 1.70
C TRP A 260 -4.67 -27.13 1.22
N LEU A 261 -5.31 -26.12 1.79
CA LEU A 261 -6.70 -25.72 1.49
C LEU A 261 -6.73 -24.38 0.75
N PRO A 262 -6.43 -24.34 -0.56
CA PRO A 262 -6.22 -23.09 -1.29
C PRO A 262 -7.49 -22.22 -1.40
N PHE A 263 -8.67 -22.83 -1.50
CA PHE A 263 -9.94 -22.09 -1.53
C PHE A 263 -10.28 -21.45 -0.18
N LEU A 264 -10.00 -22.13 0.93
CA LEU A 264 -10.15 -21.54 2.27
C LEU A 264 -9.20 -20.36 2.45
N ARG A 265 -7.94 -20.50 2.01
CA ARG A 265 -6.95 -19.42 2.03
C ARG A 265 -7.45 -18.22 1.24
N ALA A 266 -7.88 -18.41 -0.01
CA ALA A 266 -8.37 -17.33 -0.87
C ALA A 266 -9.60 -16.61 -0.29
N ARG A 267 -10.51 -17.34 0.34
CA ARG A 267 -11.68 -16.76 1.02
C ARG A 267 -11.28 -15.89 2.22
N ARG A 268 -10.33 -16.34 3.05
CA ARG A 268 -9.79 -15.57 4.19
C ARG A 268 -9.01 -14.34 3.70
N TYR A 269 -8.15 -14.51 2.71
CA TYR A 269 -7.41 -13.45 2.02
C TYR A 269 -8.30 -12.30 1.55
N MET A 270 -9.45 -12.61 0.98
CA MET A 270 -10.39 -11.61 0.45
C MET A 270 -11.33 -10.96 1.49
N GLN A 271 -11.10 -11.10 2.80
CA GLN A 271 -12.01 -10.55 3.82
C GLN A 271 -11.90 -9.04 4.01
N SER A 272 -10.69 -8.50 4.01
CA SER A 272 -10.40 -7.09 4.25
C SER A 272 -9.02 -6.71 3.68
N ARG A 273 -8.70 -5.41 3.61
CA ARG A 273 -7.35 -4.99 3.21
C ARG A 273 -6.25 -5.55 4.12
N GLN A 274 -6.53 -5.66 5.42
CA GLN A 274 -5.61 -6.28 6.38
C GLN A 274 -5.46 -7.78 6.13
N SER A 275 -6.54 -8.45 5.74
CA SER A 275 -6.51 -9.88 5.43
C SER A 275 -5.64 -10.22 4.22
N LEU A 276 -5.42 -9.26 3.31
CA LEU A 276 -4.47 -9.42 2.20
C LEU A 276 -3.02 -9.54 2.69
N LEU A 277 -2.70 -8.95 3.84
CA LEU A 277 -1.40 -9.11 4.51
C LEU A 277 -1.37 -10.40 5.33
N ASP A 278 -2.39 -10.60 6.17
CA ASP A 278 -2.44 -11.72 7.12
C ASP A 278 -2.53 -13.08 6.42
N TYR A 279 -3.19 -13.12 5.26
CA TYR A 279 -3.41 -14.32 4.46
C TYR A 279 -2.75 -14.25 3.06
N SER A 280 -1.61 -13.55 2.93
CA SER A 280 -0.82 -13.43 1.69
C SER A 280 -0.70 -14.76 0.94
N LEU A 281 -0.93 -14.72 -0.38
CA LEU A 281 -0.80 -15.88 -1.26
C LEU A 281 0.66 -16.30 -1.41
N THR A 282 1.58 -15.34 -1.48
CA THR A 282 3.02 -15.59 -1.51
C THR A 282 3.50 -16.35 -0.28
N GLN A 283 3.03 -15.94 0.91
CA GLN A 283 3.37 -16.63 2.15
C GLN A 283 2.88 -18.09 2.14
N PHE A 284 1.64 -18.30 1.70
CA PHE A 284 1.03 -19.62 1.65
C PHE A 284 1.80 -20.58 0.73
N PHE A 285 2.17 -20.10 -0.46
CA PHE A 285 2.95 -20.88 -1.42
C PHE A 285 4.33 -21.25 -0.87
N ARG A 286 5.05 -20.28 -0.29
CA ARG A 286 6.39 -20.52 0.28
C ARG A 286 6.37 -21.49 1.45
N GLU A 287 5.36 -21.39 2.31
CA GLU A 287 5.20 -22.38 3.36
C GLU A 287 4.94 -23.76 2.75
N ALA A 288 4.08 -23.90 1.75
CA ALA A 288 3.85 -25.17 1.08
C ALA A 288 5.11 -25.76 0.41
N GLU A 289 5.93 -24.90 -0.20
CA GLU A 289 7.22 -25.24 -0.81
C GLU A 289 8.19 -25.84 0.21
N ARG A 290 8.23 -25.30 1.44
CA ARG A 290 9.05 -25.85 2.54
C ARG A 290 8.68 -27.30 2.92
N HIS A 291 7.46 -27.76 2.60
CA HIS A 291 6.98 -29.12 2.91
C HIS A 291 6.91 -30.04 1.70
N GLN A 292 7.54 -29.67 0.58
CA GLN A 292 7.57 -30.48 -0.64
C GLN A 292 8.34 -31.81 -0.46
N GLY A 293 9.30 -31.88 0.48
CA GLY A 293 10.14 -33.06 0.75
C GLY A 293 10.61 -33.18 2.19
#